data_AF-A0A4Y0BN71-F1
#
_entry.id   AF-A0A4Y0BN71-F1
#
_cell.length_a   1.000
_cell.length_b   1.000
_cell.length_c   1.000
_cell.angle_alpha   90.00
_cell.angle_beta   90.00
_cell.angle_gamma   90.00
#
_symmetry.space_group_name_H-M   'P 1'
#
loop_
_entity.id
_entity.type
_entity.pdbx_description
1 polymer ?
#
loop_
_entity_poly.entity_id
_entity_poly.type
_entity_poly.pdbx_seq_one_letter_code
_entity_poly.pdbx_strand_id
1 'polypeptide(L)'
;MPRLLPDDVLQRCQNRPFPPSLPGEPDPLPARCQAECVLNETGILVNHQFLIEQAIKVLHQQVPNSTLVWKNVFEVAARKCYNSQVEEPFYLGDVAKNQISSQCIPSSLQFLECMFTIVYRDCPDAYWNVTNDRCSVVSVLNNCPYLFLHYNESECRQVLTGFNFQECCKMPRLLPRDVLQRCQNLSLPPSLPGEPDPLPTLCQAECVLNETGILVNHQFLLEQAIKVLLQQVPSGIILWKHAIEKTARKCYKSQVIDRFYLADVAKNRISSQCIPSSLNFLECMFRIAYRDCPDVHWNFNNDRCSVASILTRCRYLFVHVHEI
;
A
#
# COMPACT_ATOMS: atom_id res chain seq x y z
N MET A 1 -5.56 -15.92 -7.46
CA MET A 1 -6.43 -14.74 -7.63
C MET A 1 -7.39 -15.03 -8.76
N PRO A 2 -8.71 -14.84 -8.59
CA PRO A 2 -9.65 -14.89 -9.71
C PRO A 2 -9.24 -13.88 -10.78
N ARG A 3 -9.57 -14.14 -12.05
CA ARG A 3 -9.28 -13.17 -13.11
C ARG A 3 -10.13 -11.92 -12.89
N LEU A 4 -9.61 -10.75 -13.28
CA LEU A 4 -10.37 -9.51 -13.19
C LEU A 4 -11.45 -9.44 -14.28
N LEU A 5 -11.16 -10.03 -15.44
CA LEU A 5 -11.93 -9.88 -16.66
C LEU A 5 -12.05 -11.24 -17.37
N PRO A 6 -13.12 -11.46 -18.16
CA PRO A 6 -13.30 -12.70 -18.93
C PRO A 6 -12.20 -12.91 -19.97
N ASP A 7 -11.75 -14.16 -20.14
CA ASP A 7 -10.67 -14.51 -21.06
C ASP A 7 -11.02 -14.31 -22.53
N ASP A 8 -12.28 -14.57 -22.88
CA ASP A 8 -12.79 -14.37 -24.23
C ASP A 8 -12.77 -12.88 -24.61
N VAL A 9 -13.07 -11.98 -23.66
CA VAL A 9 -12.98 -10.53 -23.87
C VAL A 9 -11.52 -10.10 -24.06
N LEU A 10 -10.62 -10.57 -23.19
CA LEU A 10 -9.19 -10.24 -23.29
C LEU A 10 -8.62 -10.68 -24.64
N GLN A 11 -8.95 -11.88 -25.11
CA GLN A 11 -8.51 -12.39 -26.41
C GLN A 11 -9.09 -11.59 -27.58
N ARG A 12 -10.38 -11.24 -27.55
CA ARG A 12 -10.99 -10.40 -28.60
C ARG A 12 -10.28 -9.04 -28.70
N CYS A 13 -10.00 -8.40 -27.57
CA CYS A 13 -9.34 -7.10 -27.56
C CYS A 13 -7.84 -7.16 -27.88
N GLN A 14 -7.14 -8.27 -27.57
CA GLN A 14 -5.76 -8.48 -28.00
C GLN A 14 -5.61 -8.55 -29.53
N ASN A 15 -6.58 -9.18 -30.20
CA ASN A 15 -6.54 -9.39 -31.64
C ASN A 15 -7.10 -8.21 -32.45
N ARG A 16 -7.54 -7.13 -31.78
CA ARG A 16 -8.13 -5.97 -32.45
C ARG A 16 -7.01 -5.12 -33.06
N PRO A 17 -7.12 -4.71 -34.33
CA PRO A 17 -6.18 -3.74 -34.89
C PRO A 17 -6.35 -2.39 -34.19
N PHE A 18 -5.27 -1.89 -33.61
CA PHE A 18 -5.23 -0.56 -33.01
C PHE A 18 -4.60 0.44 -33.99
N PRO A 19 -5.04 1.71 -33.94
CA PRO A 19 -4.43 2.77 -34.76
C PRO A 19 -2.92 2.88 -34.46
N PRO A 20 -2.11 3.17 -35.50
CA PRO A 20 -0.67 3.35 -35.32
C PRO A 20 -0.39 4.55 -34.42
N SER A 21 0.61 4.42 -33.55
CA SER A 21 1.13 5.52 -32.74
C SER A 21 1.56 6.69 -33.64
N LEU A 22 1.11 7.90 -33.33
CA LEU A 22 1.56 9.07 -34.08
C LEU A 22 3.03 9.38 -33.74
N PRO A 23 3.82 9.91 -34.69
CA PRO A 23 5.20 10.29 -34.41
C PRO A 23 5.27 11.33 -33.29
N GLY A 24 5.95 10.99 -32.20
CA GLY A 24 6.11 11.88 -31.03
C GLY A 24 5.09 11.68 -29.90
N GLU A 25 4.14 10.74 -30.03
CA GLU A 25 3.30 10.33 -28.90
C GLU A 25 4.09 9.43 -27.93
N PRO A 26 3.99 9.64 -26.61
CA PRO A 26 4.59 8.76 -25.63
C PRO A 26 3.87 7.39 -25.61
N ASP A 27 4.64 6.31 -25.66
CA ASP A 27 4.16 4.96 -25.29
C ASP A 27 3.51 5.00 -23.90
N PRO A 28 2.31 4.42 -23.68
CA PRO A 28 1.83 3.16 -24.27
C PRO A 28 0.43 3.28 -24.91
N LEU A 29 0.32 3.84 -26.12
CA LEU A 29 -0.94 3.97 -26.84
C LEU A 29 -1.69 2.62 -27.03
N PRO A 30 -1.01 1.51 -27.41
CA PRO A 30 -1.69 0.22 -27.61
C PRO A 30 -2.35 -0.32 -26.34
N ALA A 31 -1.71 -0.16 -25.18
CA ALA A 31 -2.24 -0.66 -23.90
C ALA A 31 -3.49 0.11 -23.45
N ARG A 32 -3.54 1.42 -23.71
CA ARG A 32 -4.72 2.26 -23.37
C ARG A 32 -5.93 1.86 -24.20
N CYS A 33 -5.75 1.71 -25.51
CA CYS A 33 -6.81 1.27 -26.42
C CYS A 33 -7.29 -0.15 -26.13
N GLN A 34 -6.37 -1.02 -25.74
CA GLN A 34 -6.71 -2.37 -25.33
C GLN A 34 -7.52 -2.39 -24.03
N ALA A 35 -7.11 -1.61 -23.03
CA ALA A 35 -7.85 -1.47 -21.78
C ALA A 35 -9.26 -0.92 -22.03
N GLU A 36 -9.37 0.13 -22.85
CA GLU A 36 -10.67 0.70 -23.22
C GLU A 36 -11.56 -0.30 -23.95
N CYS A 37 -10.99 -1.06 -24.89
CA CYS A 37 -11.71 -2.14 -25.58
C CYS A 37 -12.32 -3.13 -24.59
N VAL A 38 -11.53 -3.58 -23.60
CA VAL A 38 -11.99 -4.56 -22.62
C VAL A 38 -13.11 -3.99 -21.73
N LEU A 39 -12.99 -2.72 -21.31
CA LEU A 39 -14.03 -2.08 -20.52
C LEU A 39 -15.32 -1.85 -21.32
N ASN A 40 -15.21 -1.53 -22.60
CA ASN A 40 -16.37 -1.41 -23.50
C ASN A 40 -17.07 -2.77 -23.71
N GLU A 41 -16.31 -3.83 -24.01
CA GLU A 41 -16.85 -5.19 -24.23
C GLU A 41 -17.54 -5.76 -22.98
N THR A 42 -17.09 -5.37 -21.80
CA THR A 42 -17.71 -5.79 -20.52
C THR A 42 -18.87 -4.89 -20.08
N GLY A 43 -19.12 -3.79 -20.79
CA GLY A 43 -20.11 -2.77 -20.44
C GLY A 43 -19.73 -1.94 -19.21
N ILE A 44 -18.48 -2.06 -18.73
CA ILE A 44 -17.95 -1.23 -17.64
C ILE A 44 -17.78 0.22 -18.12
N LEU A 45 -17.45 0.40 -19.39
CA LEU A 45 -17.38 1.68 -20.06
C LEU A 45 -18.46 1.71 -21.14
N VAL A 46 -19.34 2.71 -21.11
CA VAL A 46 -20.39 2.90 -22.13
C VAL A 46 -20.43 4.38 -22.46
N ASN A 47 -20.29 4.72 -23.74
CA ASN A 47 -20.26 6.12 -24.20
C ASN A 47 -19.24 6.98 -23.42
N HIS A 48 -18.05 6.44 -23.17
CA HIS A 48 -16.97 7.07 -22.38
C HIS A 48 -17.32 7.32 -20.90
N GLN A 49 -18.40 6.74 -20.40
CA GLN A 49 -18.79 6.82 -18.98
C GLN A 49 -18.54 5.48 -18.29
N PHE A 50 -17.83 5.53 -17.17
CA PHE A 50 -17.59 4.36 -16.33
C PHE A 50 -18.82 4.05 -15.47
N LEU A 51 -19.26 2.81 -15.51
CA LEU A 51 -20.38 2.27 -14.75
C LEU A 51 -19.84 1.39 -13.62
N ILE A 52 -19.58 2.00 -12.45
CA ILE A 52 -18.95 1.32 -11.32
C ILE A 52 -19.72 0.08 -10.83
N GLU A 53 -21.04 0.17 -10.76
CA GLU A 53 -21.87 -0.97 -10.33
C GLU A 53 -21.82 -2.13 -11.34
N GLN A 54 -21.68 -1.82 -12.64
CA GLN A 54 -21.46 -2.83 -13.67
C GLN A 54 -20.05 -3.43 -13.56
N ALA A 55 -19.03 -2.64 -13.22
CA ALA A 55 -17.68 -3.14 -12.93
C ALA A 55 -17.70 -4.16 -11.79
N ILE A 56 -18.33 -3.82 -10.67
CA ILE A 56 -18.46 -4.71 -9.50
C ILE A 56 -19.17 -6.00 -9.90
N LYS A 57 -20.25 -5.91 -10.68
CA LYS A 57 -20.98 -7.09 -11.18
C LYS A 57 -20.10 -7.99 -12.05
N VAL A 58 -19.39 -7.45 -13.03
CA VAL A 58 -18.49 -8.21 -13.91
C VAL A 58 -17.39 -8.89 -13.10
N LEU A 59 -16.80 -8.17 -12.15
CA LEU A 59 -15.76 -8.67 -11.25
C LEU A 59 -16.30 -9.82 -10.38
N HIS A 60 -17.49 -9.67 -9.78
CA HIS A 60 -18.11 -10.72 -8.96
C HIS A 60 -18.41 -11.99 -9.74
N GLN A 61 -18.72 -11.89 -11.03
CA GLN A 61 -18.92 -13.05 -11.90
C GLN A 61 -17.64 -13.86 -12.12
N GLN A 62 -16.46 -13.25 -11.96
CA GLN A 62 -15.18 -13.97 -12.04
C GLN A 62 -14.82 -14.71 -10.74
N VAL A 63 -15.52 -14.42 -9.65
CA VAL A 63 -15.26 -15.01 -8.34
C VAL A 63 -16.03 -16.32 -8.19
N PRO A 64 -15.37 -17.46 -7.87
CA PRO A 64 -16.07 -18.72 -7.62
C PRO A 64 -17.10 -18.57 -6.49
N ASN A 65 -18.28 -19.18 -6.65
CA ASN A 65 -19.45 -19.01 -5.80
C ASN A 65 -19.21 -19.20 -4.29
N SER A 66 -18.19 -19.96 -3.89
CA SER A 66 -17.86 -20.26 -2.50
C SER A 66 -16.93 -19.24 -1.81
N THR A 67 -16.54 -18.14 -2.48
CA THR A 67 -15.45 -17.28 -1.99
C THR A 67 -15.87 -15.82 -1.74
N LEU A 68 -16.72 -15.61 -0.72
CA LEU A 68 -17.23 -14.29 -0.33
C LEU A 68 -16.12 -13.25 -0.09
N VAL A 69 -14.96 -13.70 0.42
CA VAL A 69 -13.81 -12.83 0.69
C VAL A 69 -13.31 -12.14 -0.59
N TRP A 70 -13.28 -12.85 -1.72
CA TRP A 70 -12.83 -12.26 -3.00
C TRP A 70 -13.82 -11.23 -3.54
N LYS A 71 -15.13 -11.43 -3.35
CA LYS A 71 -16.15 -10.45 -3.74
C LYS A 71 -15.94 -9.12 -3.04
N ASN A 72 -15.66 -9.16 -1.73
CA ASN A 72 -15.36 -7.97 -0.95
C ASN A 72 -14.06 -7.28 -1.40
N VAL A 73 -12.99 -8.04 -1.67
CA VAL A 73 -11.72 -7.49 -2.19
C VAL A 73 -11.94 -6.78 -3.52
N PHE A 74 -12.69 -7.39 -4.43
CA PHE A 74 -12.97 -6.83 -5.75
C PHE A 74 -13.84 -5.57 -5.67
N GLU A 75 -14.86 -5.56 -4.80
CA GLU A 75 -15.72 -4.40 -4.60
C GLU A 75 -14.95 -3.20 -4.03
N VAL A 76 -14.16 -3.43 -2.97
CA VAL A 76 -13.32 -2.39 -2.36
C VAL A 76 -12.31 -1.84 -3.38
N ALA A 77 -11.68 -2.72 -4.17
CA ALA A 77 -10.77 -2.31 -5.23
C ALA A 77 -11.47 -1.45 -6.28
N ALA A 78 -12.65 -1.88 -6.75
CA ALA A 78 -13.40 -1.18 -7.79
C ALA A 78 -13.77 0.24 -7.35
N ARG A 79 -14.33 0.39 -6.14
CA ARG A 79 -14.73 1.69 -5.61
C ARG A 79 -13.53 2.61 -5.42
N LYS A 80 -12.43 2.11 -4.83
CA LYS A 80 -11.20 2.92 -4.65
C LYS A 80 -10.61 3.37 -5.98
N CYS A 81 -10.50 2.45 -6.94
CA CYS A 81 -9.93 2.78 -8.25
C CYS A 81 -10.80 3.71 -9.07
N TYR A 82 -12.12 3.59 -8.95
CA TYR A 82 -13.05 4.54 -9.56
C TYR A 82 -12.87 5.95 -8.99
N ASN A 83 -12.91 6.10 -7.68
CA ASN A 83 -12.78 7.41 -7.04
C ASN A 83 -11.44 8.08 -7.41
N SER A 84 -10.33 7.32 -7.37
CA SER A 84 -9.00 7.87 -7.61
C SER A 84 -8.61 8.07 -9.08
N GLN A 85 -9.19 7.33 -10.03
CA GLN A 85 -8.74 7.35 -11.44
C GLN A 85 -9.80 7.89 -12.40
N VAL A 86 -11.07 7.97 -11.96
CA VAL A 86 -12.22 8.28 -12.81
C VAL A 86 -13.01 9.47 -12.27
N GLU A 87 -13.34 9.48 -10.98
CA GLU A 87 -14.14 10.55 -10.37
C GLU A 87 -13.30 11.82 -10.13
N GLU A 88 -12.10 11.68 -9.55
CA GLU A 88 -11.15 12.78 -9.44
C GLU A 88 -10.44 13.00 -10.81
N PRO A 89 -10.67 14.13 -11.49
CA PRO A 89 -10.30 14.27 -12.89
C PRO A 89 -8.87 14.79 -13.01
N PHE A 90 -7.88 13.99 -12.57
CA PHE A 90 -6.49 14.25 -12.95
C PHE A 90 -6.37 14.31 -14.49
N TYR A 91 -7.21 13.52 -15.18
CA TYR A 91 -7.23 13.35 -16.64
C TYR A 91 -7.74 14.58 -17.44
N LEU A 92 -8.73 15.34 -16.95
CA LEU A 92 -9.23 16.52 -17.69
C LEU A 92 -8.15 17.60 -17.84
N GLY A 93 -7.21 17.68 -16.89
CA GLY A 93 -6.08 18.60 -16.94
C GLY A 93 -5.03 18.26 -18.01
N ASP A 94 -4.84 16.98 -18.33
CA ASP A 94 -3.80 16.53 -19.27
C ASP A 94 -4.30 16.43 -20.71
N VAL A 95 -5.60 16.16 -20.90
CA VAL A 95 -6.28 16.32 -22.20
C VAL A 95 -6.28 17.78 -22.63
N ALA A 96 -6.54 18.71 -21.72
CA ALA A 96 -6.49 20.15 -22.00
C ALA A 96 -5.10 20.66 -22.39
N LYS A 97 -4.03 19.92 -22.04
CA LYS A 97 -2.63 20.25 -22.36
C LYS A 97 -2.11 19.58 -23.63
N ASN A 98 -2.93 18.84 -24.39
CA ASN A 98 -2.51 18.06 -25.57
C ASN A 98 -1.38 17.05 -25.29
N GLN A 99 -1.24 16.56 -24.05
CA GLN A 99 -0.16 15.64 -23.66
C GLN A 99 -0.55 14.16 -23.79
N ILE A 100 -1.78 13.87 -24.23
CA ILE A 100 -2.34 12.53 -24.33
C ILE A 100 -3.05 12.40 -25.68
N SER A 101 -2.75 11.31 -26.39
CA SER A 101 -3.49 10.91 -27.59
C SER A 101 -4.99 10.91 -27.34
N SER A 102 -5.75 11.59 -28.20
CA SER A 102 -7.22 11.63 -28.16
C SER A 102 -7.88 10.32 -28.61
N GLN A 103 -7.08 9.31 -29.00
CA GLN A 103 -7.61 8.11 -29.64
C GLN A 103 -8.25 7.14 -28.65
N CYS A 104 -7.75 7.08 -27.40
CA CYS A 104 -8.23 6.16 -26.38
C CYS A 104 -8.14 6.78 -24.97
N ILE A 105 -9.11 6.47 -24.10
CA ILE A 105 -9.24 6.98 -22.73
C ILE A 105 -8.17 6.35 -21.82
N PRO A 106 -7.19 7.11 -21.30
CA PRO A 106 -6.14 6.61 -20.40
C PRO A 106 -6.66 6.10 -19.06
N SER A 107 -7.75 6.69 -18.52
CA SER A 107 -8.37 6.21 -17.29
C SER A 107 -8.77 4.73 -17.37
N SER A 108 -8.98 4.19 -18.58
CA SER A 108 -9.24 2.76 -18.78
C SER A 108 -8.09 1.89 -18.30
N LEU A 109 -6.86 2.22 -18.72
CA LEU A 109 -5.67 1.47 -18.32
C LEU A 109 -5.38 1.67 -16.84
N GLN A 110 -5.43 2.92 -16.37
CA GLN A 110 -5.16 3.26 -14.98
C GLN A 110 -6.14 2.58 -14.01
N PHE A 111 -7.43 2.52 -14.37
CA PHE A 111 -8.44 1.79 -13.60
C PHE A 111 -8.07 0.30 -13.50
N LEU A 112 -7.71 -0.35 -14.61
CA LEU A 112 -7.34 -1.77 -14.61
C LEU A 112 -6.03 -2.06 -13.87
N GLU A 113 -5.02 -1.19 -13.98
CA GLU A 113 -3.76 -1.29 -13.24
C GLU A 113 -3.97 -1.09 -11.74
N CYS A 114 -4.79 -0.10 -11.36
CA CYS A 114 -5.19 0.11 -9.98
C CYS A 114 -5.93 -1.12 -9.44
N MET A 115 -6.88 -1.67 -10.20
CA MET A 115 -7.63 -2.86 -9.83
C MET A 115 -6.71 -4.04 -9.59
N PHE A 116 -5.81 -4.32 -10.54
CA PHE A 116 -4.83 -5.39 -10.40
C PHE A 116 -3.97 -5.20 -9.17
N THR A 117 -3.48 -3.99 -8.94
CA THR A 117 -2.62 -3.66 -7.80
C THR A 117 -3.34 -3.92 -6.47
N ILE A 118 -4.55 -3.39 -6.29
CA ILE A 118 -5.30 -3.54 -5.02
C ILE A 118 -5.69 -5.00 -4.80
N VAL A 119 -6.27 -5.64 -5.81
CA VAL A 119 -6.76 -7.02 -5.71
C VAL A 119 -5.63 -8.00 -5.40
N TYR A 120 -4.48 -7.82 -6.05
CA TYR A 120 -3.33 -8.67 -5.86
C TYR A 120 -2.68 -8.44 -4.47
N ARG A 121 -2.61 -7.19 -4.02
CA ARG A 121 -2.12 -6.81 -2.68
C ARG A 121 -3.01 -7.34 -1.56
N ASP A 122 -4.32 -7.26 -1.73
CA ASP A 122 -5.33 -7.64 -0.75
C ASP A 122 -5.80 -9.09 -0.94
N CYS A 123 -5.02 -9.88 -1.68
CA CYS A 123 -5.20 -11.32 -1.83
C CYS A 123 -5.30 -11.98 -0.44
N PRO A 124 -6.37 -12.74 -0.15
CA PRO A 124 -6.56 -13.31 1.18
C PRO A 124 -5.53 -14.40 1.49
N ASP A 125 -5.08 -14.45 2.75
CA ASP A 125 -4.06 -15.38 3.26
C ASP A 125 -4.30 -16.85 2.86
N ALA A 126 -5.56 -17.29 2.85
CA ALA A 126 -5.93 -18.66 2.46
C ALA A 126 -5.56 -19.02 1.00
N TYR A 127 -5.35 -18.02 0.14
CA TYR A 127 -4.99 -18.21 -1.27
C TYR A 127 -3.52 -17.87 -1.57
N TRP A 128 -2.76 -17.48 -0.54
CA TRP A 128 -1.32 -17.28 -0.67
C TRP A 128 -0.59 -18.62 -0.62
N ASN A 129 0.11 -18.96 -1.70
CA ASN A 129 1.04 -20.09 -1.70
C ASN A 129 2.36 -19.66 -1.04
N VAL A 130 2.38 -19.64 0.29
CA VAL A 130 3.53 -19.20 1.10
C VAL A 130 4.76 -20.08 0.88
N THR A 131 4.55 -21.36 0.50
CA THR A 131 5.61 -22.33 0.24
C THR A 131 6.31 -22.16 -1.11
N ASN A 132 5.77 -21.35 -2.02
CA ASN A 132 6.41 -21.07 -3.30
C ASN A 132 7.32 -19.86 -3.14
N ASP A 133 8.63 -20.05 -3.27
CA ASP A 133 9.62 -18.97 -3.16
C ASP A 133 9.39 -17.82 -4.16
N ARG A 134 8.77 -18.11 -5.31
CA ARG A 134 8.37 -17.06 -6.27
C ARG A 134 7.17 -16.26 -5.77
N CYS A 135 6.29 -16.86 -4.97
CA CYS A 135 5.17 -16.19 -4.31
C CYS A 135 5.58 -15.51 -3.00
N SER A 136 6.62 -15.98 -2.30
CA SER A 136 7.20 -15.29 -1.14
C SER A 136 7.92 -14.01 -1.57
N VAL A 137 8.60 -14.02 -2.74
CA VAL A 137 9.10 -12.79 -3.38
C VAL A 137 7.95 -11.83 -3.67
N VAL A 138 6.79 -12.33 -4.08
CA VAL A 138 5.61 -11.51 -4.35
C VAL A 138 4.93 -10.99 -3.08
N SER A 139 4.79 -11.78 -2.01
CA SER A 139 4.28 -11.29 -0.73
C SER A 139 5.25 -10.26 -0.13
N VAL A 140 6.55 -10.45 -0.37
CA VAL A 140 7.57 -9.44 -0.16
C VAL A 140 7.28 -8.25 -1.05
N LEU A 141 7.10 -8.35 -2.38
CA LEU A 141 6.85 -7.25 -3.35
C LEU A 141 5.53 -6.47 -3.15
N ASN A 142 4.45 -7.13 -2.73
CA ASN A 142 3.23 -6.48 -2.26
C ASN A 142 3.47 -5.69 -0.95
N ASN A 143 4.54 -6.03 -0.22
CA ASN A 143 5.08 -5.28 0.90
C ASN A 143 6.42 -4.57 0.55
N CYS A 144 6.94 -4.65 -0.68
CA CYS A 144 8.29 -4.26 -1.05
C CYS A 144 8.22 -2.99 -1.90
N PRO A 145 9.07 -2.00 -1.62
CA PRO A 145 9.03 -0.64 -2.16
C PRO A 145 9.01 -0.43 -3.69
N TYR A 146 9.18 -1.47 -4.53
CA TYR A 146 9.74 -1.29 -5.88
C TYR A 146 8.83 -1.59 -7.07
N LEU A 147 7.60 -2.08 -6.90
CA LEU A 147 6.92 -2.66 -8.06
C LEU A 147 6.23 -1.66 -9.01
N PHE A 148 6.11 -0.36 -8.68
CA PHE A 148 5.42 0.57 -9.61
C PHE A 148 5.93 2.01 -9.73
N LEU A 149 6.91 2.48 -8.95
CA LEU A 149 7.65 3.72 -9.27
C LEU A 149 9.05 3.59 -8.67
N HIS A 150 10.07 3.77 -9.50
CA HIS A 150 11.45 3.93 -9.03
C HIS A 150 11.59 5.32 -8.39
N TYR A 151 11.11 5.50 -7.17
CA TYR A 151 11.63 6.58 -6.34
C TYR A 151 12.92 6.09 -5.71
N ASN A 152 14.03 6.76 -6.00
CA ASN A 152 15.25 6.50 -5.23
C ASN A 152 15.03 6.96 -3.77
N GLU A 153 15.83 6.41 -2.85
CA GLU A 153 15.70 6.69 -1.42
C GLU A 153 15.80 8.19 -1.08
N SER A 154 16.58 8.95 -1.86
CA SER A 154 16.72 10.40 -1.74
C SER A 154 15.47 11.18 -2.20
N GLU A 155 14.78 10.75 -3.25
CA GLU A 155 13.56 11.37 -3.75
C GLU A 155 12.39 11.11 -2.80
N CYS A 156 12.27 9.88 -2.28
CA CYS A 156 11.33 9.59 -1.20
C CYS A 156 11.56 10.54 -0.02
N ARG A 157 12.80 10.67 0.47
CA ARG A 157 13.10 11.57 1.59
C ARG A 157 12.71 13.02 1.29
N GLN A 158 13.05 13.54 0.11
CA GLN A 158 12.73 14.92 -0.28
C GLN A 158 11.21 15.15 -0.35
N VAL A 159 10.47 14.22 -0.93
CA VAL A 159 9.01 14.34 -1.04
C VAL A 159 8.34 14.20 0.33
N LEU A 160 8.82 13.29 1.19
CA LEU A 160 8.31 13.11 2.55
C LEU A 160 8.52 14.36 3.43
N THR A 161 9.66 15.05 3.32
CA THR A 161 9.96 16.24 4.14
C THR A 161 9.02 17.44 3.92
N GLY A 162 8.34 17.52 2.77
CA GLY A 162 7.40 18.60 2.45
C GLY A 162 5.92 18.20 2.55
N PHE A 163 5.63 16.96 2.96
CA PHE A 163 4.29 16.39 2.88
C PHE A 163 3.66 16.21 4.26
N ASN A 164 2.52 16.86 4.51
CA ASN A 164 1.77 16.66 5.74
C ASN A 164 0.73 15.54 5.58
N PHE A 165 1.10 14.35 6.03
CA PHE A 165 0.24 13.16 5.96
C PHE A 165 -1.11 13.33 6.70
N GLN A 166 -1.17 14.17 7.73
CA GLN A 166 -2.42 14.39 8.47
C GLN A 166 -3.47 15.16 7.67
N GLU A 167 -3.07 15.90 6.63
CA GLU A 167 -4.01 16.59 5.73
C GLU A 167 -4.81 15.61 4.87
N CYS A 168 -4.28 14.40 4.69
CA CYS A 168 -4.83 13.38 3.81
C CYS A 168 -5.54 12.27 4.56
N CYS A 169 -5.00 11.82 5.68
CA CYS A 169 -5.67 10.85 6.53
C CYS A 169 -5.63 11.29 7.99
N LYS A 170 -6.82 11.35 8.62
CA LYS A 170 -6.97 11.54 10.08
C LYS A 170 -6.69 10.23 10.83
N MET A 171 -5.48 9.70 10.66
CA MET A 171 -5.04 8.49 11.33
C MET A 171 -4.82 8.75 12.83
N PRO A 172 -5.35 7.89 13.73
CA PRO A 172 -5.03 8.01 15.15
C PRO A 172 -3.53 7.78 15.35
N ARG A 173 -2.96 8.44 16.35
CA ARG A 173 -1.61 8.12 16.81
C ARG A 173 -1.60 6.66 17.24
N LEU A 174 -0.59 5.88 16.83
CA LEU A 174 -0.54 4.46 17.15
C LEU A 174 0.16 4.15 18.48
N LEU A 175 0.95 5.09 19.02
CA LEU A 175 1.80 4.89 20.18
C LEU A 175 1.65 6.04 21.20
N PRO A 176 1.80 5.79 22.52
CA PRO A 176 1.62 6.82 23.55
C PRO A 176 2.68 7.92 23.45
N ARG A 177 2.26 9.20 23.39
CA ARG A 177 3.17 10.36 23.20
C ARG A 177 4.32 10.42 24.21
N ASP A 178 4.03 10.09 25.46
CA ASP A 178 5.00 10.15 26.55
C ASP A 178 6.13 9.12 26.37
N VAL A 179 5.80 7.91 25.89
CA VAL A 179 6.80 6.87 25.57
C VAL A 179 7.74 7.34 24.47
N LEU A 180 7.17 7.97 23.44
CA LEU A 180 7.89 8.44 22.27
C LEU A 180 8.90 9.52 22.64
N GLN A 181 8.48 10.49 23.46
CA GLN A 181 9.34 11.53 23.96
C GLN A 181 10.48 10.97 24.83
N ARG A 182 10.20 9.98 25.68
CA ARG A 182 11.26 9.33 26.48
C ARG A 182 12.28 8.62 25.59
N CYS A 183 11.82 7.89 24.58
CA CYS A 183 12.69 7.15 23.66
C CYS A 183 13.47 8.05 22.68
N GLN A 184 12.94 9.21 22.31
CA GLN A 184 13.67 10.22 21.53
C GLN A 184 14.82 10.84 22.34
N ASN A 185 14.61 11.05 23.64
CA ASN A 185 15.59 11.64 24.55
C ASN A 185 16.61 10.62 25.09
N LEU A 186 16.53 9.36 24.68
CA LEU A 186 17.46 8.32 25.11
C LEU A 186 18.87 8.66 24.61
N SER A 187 19.86 8.61 25.49
CA SER A 187 21.26 8.68 25.07
C SER A 187 21.60 7.41 24.30
N LEU A 188 21.69 7.53 22.97
CA LEU A 188 21.98 6.41 22.09
C LEU A 188 23.48 6.04 22.17
N PRO A 189 23.83 4.75 22.05
CA PRO A 189 25.22 4.37 21.99
C PRO A 189 25.89 5.00 20.75
N PRO A 190 27.19 5.31 20.83
CA PRO A 190 27.92 5.83 19.68
C PRO A 190 27.89 4.82 18.53
N SER A 191 27.60 5.29 17.32
CA SER A 191 27.66 4.49 16.09
C SER A 191 29.05 3.90 15.92
N LEU A 192 29.15 2.58 15.74
CA LEU A 192 30.45 1.95 15.48
C LEU A 192 30.91 2.26 14.05
N PRO A 193 32.22 2.43 13.80
CA PRO A 193 32.73 2.64 12.45
C PRO A 193 32.36 1.46 11.53
N GLY A 194 31.63 1.73 10.45
CA GLY A 194 31.21 0.73 9.47
C GLY A 194 29.85 0.09 9.72
N GLU A 195 29.11 0.49 10.77
CA GLU A 195 27.71 0.11 10.91
C GLU A 195 26.81 0.89 9.93
N PRO A 196 25.82 0.22 9.31
CA PRO A 196 24.89 0.88 8.40
C PRO A 196 23.94 1.79 9.17
N ASP A 197 23.80 3.04 8.70
CA ASP A 197 22.64 3.87 9.04
C ASP A 197 21.33 3.12 8.70
N PRO A 198 20.28 3.17 9.53
CA PRO A 198 20.06 4.11 10.64
C PRO A 198 20.07 3.44 12.03
N LEU A 199 21.25 3.29 12.63
CA LEU A 199 21.38 2.77 14.01
C LEU A 199 20.51 3.51 15.05
N PRO A 200 20.43 4.87 15.03
CA PRO A 200 19.61 5.60 15.99
C PRO A 200 18.13 5.22 15.95
N THR A 201 17.56 5.06 14.76
CA THR A 201 16.14 4.76 14.57
C THR A 201 15.77 3.35 15.02
N LEU A 202 16.69 2.38 14.86
CA LEU A 202 16.50 1.00 15.31
C LEU A 202 16.34 0.95 16.84
N CYS A 203 17.24 1.63 17.55
CA CYS A 203 17.25 1.68 19.01
C CYS A 203 16.05 2.45 19.59
N GLN A 204 15.64 3.53 18.92
CA GLN A 204 14.42 4.26 19.31
C GLN A 204 13.18 3.38 19.16
N ALA A 205 13.05 2.66 18.03
CA ALA A 205 11.94 1.75 17.82
C ALA A 205 11.91 0.63 18.87
N GLU A 206 13.07 0.04 19.19
CA GLU A 206 13.17 -0.96 20.25
C GLU A 206 12.79 -0.39 21.62
N CYS A 207 13.28 0.79 21.98
CA CYS A 207 12.91 1.47 23.22
C CYS A 207 11.38 1.61 23.33
N VAL A 208 10.72 2.05 22.26
CA VAL A 208 9.26 2.23 22.24
C VAL A 208 8.54 0.91 22.48
N LEU A 209 8.99 -0.18 21.85
CA LEU A 209 8.37 -1.49 22.02
C LEU A 209 8.63 -2.06 23.42
N ASN A 210 9.81 -1.83 24.01
CA ASN A 210 10.12 -2.23 25.37
C ASN A 210 9.27 -1.46 26.40
N GLU A 211 9.21 -0.14 26.32
CA GLU A 211 8.43 0.73 27.21
C GLU A 211 6.92 0.43 27.17
N THR A 212 6.41 -0.02 26.02
CA THR A 212 4.99 -0.42 25.86
C THR A 212 4.72 -1.88 26.25
N GLY A 213 5.76 -2.64 26.57
CA GLY A 213 5.69 -4.08 26.86
C GLY A 213 5.35 -4.94 25.63
N ILE A 214 5.42 -4.37 24.43
CA ILE A 214 5.24 -5.11 23.17
C ILE A 214 6.43 -6.03 22.93
N LEU A 215 7.61 -5.61 23.35
CA LEU A 215 8.83 -6.39 23.34
C LEU A 215 9.26 -6.61 24.80
N VAL A 216 9.42 -7.86 25.20
CA VAL A 216 9.86 -8.23 26.56
C VAL A 216 10.89 -9.33 26.42
N ASN A 217 12.09 -9.14 26.97
CA ASN A 217 13.19 -10.10 26.85
C ASN A 217 13.47 -10.51 25.38
N HIS A 218 13.44 -9.55 24.46
CA HIS A 218 13.59 -9.77 23.01
C HIS A 218 12.48 -10.61 22.37
N GLN A 219 11.39 -10.90 23.11
CA GLN A 219 10.22 -11.62 22.59
C GLN A 219 9.08 -10.66 22.31
N PHE A 220 8.53 -10.78 21.11
CA PHE A 220 7.49 -9.90 20.61
C PHE A 220 6.10 -10.46 21.00
N LEU A 221 5.33 -9.67 21.73
CA LEU A 221 4.03 -10.04 22.27
C LEU A 221 2.90 -9.41 21.43
N LEU A 222 2.41 -10.14 20.43
CA LEU A 222 1.39 -9.66 19.48
C LEU A 222 0.11 -9.13 20.15
N GLU A 223 -0.44 -9.88 21.10
CA GLU A 223 -1.70 -9.49 21.75
C GLU A 223 -1.52 -8.21 22.59
N GLN A 224 -0.33 -8.02 23.19
CA GLN A 224 0.02 -6.78 23.88
C GLN A 224 0.20 -5.63 22.87
N ALA A 225 0.80 -5.88 21.70
CA ALA A 225 0.87 -4.90 20.62
C ALA A 225 -0.52 -4.42 20.20
N ILE A 226 -1.43 -5.35 19.89
CA ILE A 226 -2.81 -5.03 19.52
C ILE A 226 -3.46 -4.20 20.61
N LYS A 227 -3.34 -4.60 21.87
CA LYS A 227 -3.89 -3.87 23.02
C LYS A 227 -3.38 -2.43 23.09
N VAL A 228 -2.06 -2.22 23.04
CA VAL A 228 -1.43 -0.89 23.11
C VAL A 228 -1.87 0.00 21.95
N LEU A 229 -1.87 -0.55 20.73
CA LEU A 229 -2.26 0.17 19.53
C LEU A 229 -3.75 0.58 19.57
N LEU A 230 -4.63 -0.31 20.02
CA LEU A 230 -6.07 -0.05 20.12
C LEU A 230 -6.42 0.96 21.22
N GLN A 231 -5.63 1.04 22.30
CA GLN A 231 -5.81 2.05 23.35
C GLN A 231 -5.66 3.49 22.83
N GLN A 232 -4.95 3.68 21.71
CA GLN A 232 -4.77 5.00 21.12
C GLN A 232 -5.92 5.41 20.18
N VAL A 233 -6.82 4.48 19.84
CA VAL A 233 -7.96 4.76 18.97
C VAL A 233 -9.07 5.42 19.79
N PRO A 234 -9.56 6.62 19.38
CA PRO A 234 -10.67 7.27 20.06
C PRO A 234 -11.91 6.37 20.17
N SER A 235 -12.61 6.49 21.30
CA SER A 235 -13.83 5.73 21.56
C SER A 235 -14.90 6.10 20.53
N GLY A 236 -15.44 5.11 19.82
CA GLY A 236 -16.48 5.29 18.79
C GLY A 236 -16.01 5.06 17.35
N ILE A 237 -14.71 4.95 17.08
CA ILE A 237 -14.20 4.73 15.70
C ILE A 237 -13.93 3.25 15.43
N ILE A 238 -15.00 2.48 15.21
CA ILE A 238 -14.96 1.02 15.00
C ILE A 238 -14.06 0.64 13.80
N LEU A 239 -14.07 1.45 12.73
CA LEU A 239 -13.31 1.20 11.51
C LEU A 239 -11.80 1.13 11.77
N TRP A 240 -11.26 2.04 12.59
CA TRP A 240 -9.84 2.02 12.96
C TRP A 240 -9.46 0.82 13.82
N LYS A 241 -10.35 0.36 14.71
CA LYS A 241 -10.06 -0.81 15.54
C LYS A 241 -9.81 -2.05 14.69
N HIS A 242 -10.72 -2.32 13.74
CA HIS A 242 -10.57 -3.46 12.83
C HIS A 242 -9.33 -3.33 11.94
N ALA A 243 -9.09 -2.13 11.39
CA ALA A 243 -7.92 -1.86 10.55
C ALA A 243 -6.60 -2.10 11.32
N ILE A 244 -6.48 -1.57 12.53
CA ILE A 244 -5.28 -1.70 13.37
C ILE A 244 -5.03 -3.14 13.79
N GLU A 245 -6.07 -3.87 14.22
CA GLU A 245 -5.92 -5.28 14.61
C GLU A 245 -5.44 -6.13 13.43
N LYS A 246 -6.12 -6.00 12.27
CA LYS A 246 -5.74 -6.71 11.04
C LYS A 246 -4.30 -6.37 10.63
N THR A 247 -3.93 -5.10 10.74
CA THR A 247 -2.58 -4.62 10.40
C THR A 247 -1.53 -5.20 11.33
N ALA A 248 -1.77 -5.20 12.64
CA ALA A 248 -0.85 -5.76 13.64
C ALA A 248 -0.56 -7.24 13.40
N ARG A 249 -1.60 -8.05 13.13
CA ARG A 249 -1.43 -9.47 12.82
C ARG A 249 -0.63 -9.67 11.52
N LYS A 250 -0.90 -8.87 10.48
CA LYS A 250 -0.17 -8.94 9.20
C LYS A 250 1.30 -8.53 9.34
N CYS A 251 1.59 -7.46 10.07
CA CYS A 251 2.95 -6.97 10.30
C CYS A 251 3.75 -7.92 11.18
N TYR A 252 3.13 -8.50 12.21
CA TYR A 252 3.77 -9.51 13.05
C TYR A 252 4.15 -10.76 12.24
N LYS A 253 3.22 -11.30 11.45
CA LYS A 253 3.49 -12.45 10.59
C LYS A 253 4.64 -12.17 9.62
N SER A 254 4.58 -11.05 8.88
CA SER A 254 5.57 -10.75 7.84
C SER A 254 6.93 -10.28 8.34
N GLN A 255 7.00 -9.55 9.47
CA GLN A 255 8.25 -8.94 9.95
C GLN A 255 8.87 -9.69 11.13
N VAL A 256 8.08 -10.39 11.93
CA VAL A 256 8.55 -11.10 13.12
C VAL A 256 8.67 -12.59 12.81
N ILE A 257 7.59 -13.26 12.39
CA ILE A 257 7.59 -14.71 12.15
C ILE A 257 8.38 -15.07 10.87
N ASP A 258 7.95 -14.55 9.72
CA ASP A 258 8.42 -14.99 8.40
C ASP A 258 9.83 -14.46 8.09
N ARG A 259 10.29 -13.44 8.83
CA ARG A 259 11.60 -12.79 8.65
C ARG A 259 12.60 -13.10 9.76
N PHE A 260 12.35 -14.08 10.61
CA PHE A 260 13.08 -14.24 11.88
C PHE A 260 14.62 -14.19 11.71
N TYR A 261 15.19 -13.13 12.30
CA TYR A 261 16.49 -12.91 12.97
C TYR A 261 17.73 -13.72 12.51
N LEU A 262 17.61 -15.03 12.27
CA LEU A 262 18.70 -15.91 11.90
C LEU A 262 19.34 -15.52 10.56
N ALA A 263 18.58 -14.99 9.60
CA ALA A 263 19.14 -14.59 8.29
C ALA A 263 20.02 -13.32 8.38
N ASP A 264 19.70 -12.39 9.27
CA ASP A 264 20.45 -11.15 9.45
C ASP A 264 21.59 -11.31 10.47
N VAL A 265 21.41 -12.15 11.50
CA VAL A 265 22.47 -12.60 12.42
C VAL A 265 23.53 -13.40 11.66
N ALA A 266 23.12 -14.34 10.79
CA ALA A 266 24.06 -15.15 9.99
C ALA A 266 24.86 -14.33 8.96
N LYS A 267 24.41 -13.11 8.63
CA LYS A 267 25.08 -12.22 7.67
C LYS A 267 25.95 -11.13 8.32
N ASN A 268 26.08 -11.10 9.65
CA ASN A 268 26.78 -10.02 10.38
C ASN A 268 26.32 -8.60 9.98
N ARG A 269 25.04 -8.44 9.61
CA ARG A 269 24.46 -7.16 9.18
C ARG A 269 23.68 -6.44 10.28
N ILE A 270 23.70 -6.97 11.50
CA ILE A 270 23.01 -6.39 12.65
C ILE A 270 24.08 -5.75 13.53
N SER A 271 23.91 -4.47 13.84
CA SER A 271 24.52 -3.91 15.03
C SER A 271 24.06 -4.74 16.22
N SER A 272 24.98 -5.26 17.03
CA SER A 272 24.66 -6.03 18.24
C SER A 272 23.87 -5.23 19.28
N GLN A 273 23.63 -3.95 19.04
CA GLN A 273 23.09 -3.02 20.01
C GLN A 273 21.56 -2.99 20.06
N CYS A 274 20.89 -3.14 18.91
CA CYS A 274 19.42 -2.97 18.81
C CYS A 274 18.77 -3.91 17.79
N ILE A 275 17.55 -4.37 18.08
CA ILE A 275 16.77 -5.37 17.33
C ILE A 275 16.10 -4.73 16.09
N PRO A 276 16.44 -5.15 14.86
CA PRO A 276 15.86 -4.54 13.65
C PRO A 276 14.37 -4.83 13.42
N SER A 277 13.87 -5.95 13.94
CA SER A 277 12.44 -6.28 13.82
C SER A 277 11.53 -5.27 14.50
N SER A 278 12.04 -4.54 15.51
CA SER A 278 11.31 -3.46 16.19
C SER A 278 10.92 -2.35 15.22
N LEU A 279 11.89 -1.82 14.48
CA LEU A 279 11.65 -0.79 13.47
C LEU A 279 10.79 -1.32 12.33
N ASN A 280 11.11 -2.52 11.80
CA ASN A 280 10.37 -3.10 10.68
C ASN A 280 8.88 -3.31 11.03
N PHE A 281 8.58 -3.74 12.25
CA PHE A 281 7.20 -3.86 12.72
C PHE A 281 6.49 -2.50 12.75
N LEU A 282 7.11 -1.48 13.36
CA LEU A 282 6.52 -0.14 13.45
C LEU A 282 6.35 0.50 12.06
N GLU A 283 7.34 0.41 11.18
CA GLU A 283 7.22 0.88 9.80
C GLU A 283 6.06 0.20 9.07
N CYS A 284 5.95 -1.12 9.21
CA CYS A 284 4.84 -1.88 8.63
C CYS A 284 3.49 -1.39 9.18
N MET A 285 3.38 -1.19 10.49
CA MET A 285 2.16 -0.72 11.15
C MET A 285 1.71 0.63 10.60
N PHE A 286 2.58 1.64 10.64
CA PHE A 286 2.24 2.99 10.19
C PHE A 286 1.92 3.02 8.69
N ARG A 287 2.69 2.29 7.89
CA ARG A 287 2.49 2.19 6.45
C ARG A 287 1.12 1.63 6.10
N ILE A 288 0.78 0.46 6.65
CA ILE A 288 -0.47 -0.22 6.32
C ILE A 288 -1.66 0.53 6.92
N ALA A 289 -1.56 1.01 8.17
CA ALA A 289 -2.64 1.77 8.80
C ALA A 289 -2.97 3.04 8.01
N TYR A 290 -1.96 3.78 7.56
CA TYR A 290 -2.17 4.97 6.75
C TYR A 290 -2.71 4.65 5.35
N ARG A 291 -2.15 3.62 4.69
CA ARG A 291 -2.62 3.19 3.36
C ARG A 291 -4.07 2.71 3.39
N ASP A 292 -4.45 2.02 4.46
CA ASP A 292 -5.78 1.46 4.65
C ASP A 292 -6.68 2.42 5.47
N CYS A 293 -6.36 3.71 5.43
CA CYS A 293 -7.17 4.76 6.02
C CYS A 293 -8.64 4.60 5.58
N PRO A 294 -9.60 4.56 6.52
CA PRO A 294 -11.01 4.50 6.17
C PRO A 294 -11.42 5.74 5.38
N ASP A 295 -12.27 5.57 4.37
CA ASP A 295 -12.67 6.66 3.45
C ASP A 295 -13.26 7.87 4.20
N VAL A 296 -14.00 7.64 5.28
CA VAL A 296 -14.56 8.71 6.14
C VAL A 296 -13.49 9.58 6.84
N HIS A 297 -12.25 9.11 6.89
CA HIS A 297 -11.10 9.80 7.46
C HIS A 297 -10.08 10.25 6.39
N TRP A 298 -10.34 9.93 5.13
CA TRP A 298 -9.53 10.35 4.00
C TRP A 298 -10.04 11.67 3.41
N ASN A 299 -9.12 12.58 3.10
CA ASN A 299 -9.44 13.87 2.51
C ASN A 299 -9.36 13.81 0.99
N PHE A 300 -10.49 13.50 0.34
CA PHE A 300 -10.63 13.48 -1.12
C PHE A 300 -10.57 14.89 -1.76
N ASN A 301 -10.69 15.96 -0.97
CA ASN A 301 -10.65 17.32 -1.51
C ASN A 301 -9.23 17.86 -1.72
N ASN A 302 -8.20 17.09 -1.35
CA ASN A 302 -6.82 17.51 -1.48
C ASN A 302 -6.13 16.65 -2.54
N ASP A 303 -5.92 17.24 -3.72
CA ASP A 303 -5.30 16.58 -4.88
C ASP A 303 -3.94 15.95 -4.57
N ARG A 304 -3.23 16.47 -3.56
CA ARG A 304 -1.93 15.92 -3.12
C ARG A 304 -2.08 14.56 -2.41
N CYS A 305 -3.27 14.21 -1.95
CA CYS A 305 -3.51 12.96 -1.23
C CYS A 305 -3.44 11.72 -2.13
N SER A 306 -3.72 11.88 -3.42
CA SER A 306 -3.43 10.85 -4.43
C SER A 306 -1.95 10.41 -4.36
N VAL A 307 -1.03 11.37 -4.22
CA VAL A 307 0.43 11.14 -4.06
C VAL A 307 0.75 10.58 -2.67
N ALA A 308 0.03 10.97 -1.61
CA ALA A 308 0.24 10.42 -0.27
C ALA A 308 0.08 8.89 -0.23
N SER A 309 -0.89 8.35 -0.98
CA SER A 309 -1.09 6.91 -1.10
C SER A 309 0.11 6.20 -1.72
N ILE A 310 0.83 6.87 -2.63
CA ILE A 310 2.06 6.39 -3.27
C ILE A 310 3.23 6.52 -2.29
N LEU A 311 3.30 7.57 -1.48
CA LEU A 311 4.35 7.77 -0.47
C LEU A 311 4.30 6.77 0.67
N THR A 312 3.17 6.09 0.89
CA THR A 312 3.14 4.89 1.75
C THR A 312 4.08 3.79 1.27
N ARG A 313 4.62 3.88 0.04
CA ARG A 313 5.58 2.91 -0.51
C ARG A 313 7.03 3.23 -0.13
N CYS A 314 7.30 4.42 0.40
CA CYS A 314 8.62 4.81 0.89
C CYS A 314 8.91 4.17 2.26
N ARG A 315 10.16 3.71 2.45
CA ARG A 315 10.75 3.57 3.80
C ARG A 315 10.76 4.97 4.44
N TYR A 316 10.78 5.11 5.77
CA TYR A 316 10.75 6.42 6.49
C TYR A 316 9.38 7.05 6.79
N LEU A 317 8.25 6.43 6.44
CA LEU A 317 6.94 6.97 6.86
C LEU A 317 6.82 7.05 8.39
N PHE A 318 7.38 6.05 9.11
CA PHE A 318 7.43 6.06 10.57
C PHE A 318 8.17 7.27 11.12
N VAL A 319 9.32 7.64 10.54
CA VAL A 319 10.14 8.76 11.04
C VAL A 319 9.40 10.08 10.92
N HIS A 320 8.68 10.30 9.81
CA HIS A 320 8.00 11.58 9.55
C HIS A 320 6.59 11.68 10.13
N VAL A 321 5.81 10.60 10.14
CA VAL A 321 4.44 10.63 10.69
C VAL A 321 4.44 10.72 12.21
N HIS A 322 5.55 10.34 12.84
CA HIS A 322 5.69 10.34 14.28
C HIS A 322 5.98 11.70 14.91
N GLU A 323 6.61 12.60 14.16
CA GLU A 323 6.96 13.95 14.61
C GLU A 323 5.74 14.89 14.68
N ILE A 324 4.53 14.40 14.34
CA ILE A 324 3.26 15.14 14.33
C ILE A 324 2.29 14.62 15.41
#